data_AF-A0A955ZDV8-F1
#
_entry.id   AF-A0A955ZDV8-F1
#
_cell.length_a   1.000
_cell.length_b   1.000
_cell.length_c   1.000
_cell.angle_alpha   90.00
_cell.angle_beta   90.00
_cell.angle_gamma   90.00
#
_symmetry.space_group_name_H-M   'P 1'
#
loop_
_entity.id
_entity.type
_entity.pdbx_description
1 polymer ?
#
loop_
_entity_poly.entity_id
_entity_poly.type
_entity_poly.pdbx_seq_one_letter_code
_entity_poly.pdbx_strand_id
1 'polypeptide(L)'
;MAHRFVLPSGVRVVLDGARLELRDGRGHPLQKSELSLSDFHSLTAVARRLGVETEAPQTIRCGNCGATWDVVPCSRFEVGPYLDDELDDPELDADFDIDAEHDAGGLTLRLEPRTVGQARALLEAPSPLDVTPDVVRALGVVELDGETSPEGIAQLLAALDDETYAGFADVWEDAHYPPRLVAPHPCPECAAVEWLPIPAERELSVGAMGEAMPVHGFPSFDEVEMLVREVAPDIYAQLEIGEVSLSLLDGPAEVDDAGEPLLGSYLPPDPDALLPHGAEVRLYYRSFREMWRNEGPYDLRAEVSETIAHELTHHLGYLAGDDPLDDDERAAIGDELVRRVGRSEAERRATHAFVQDLTTFWRRTWVVWVIAAVGAVAAAVASR
;
A
#
# COMPACT_ATOMS: atom_id res chain seq x y z
N MET A 1 20.59 17.11 -13.65
CA MET A 1 19.36 17.19 -14.46
C MET A 1 18.36 17.82 -13.53
N ALA A 2 17.73 18.93 -13.94
CA ALA A 2 16.77 19.59 -13.07
C ALA A 2 15.44 18.84 -13.11
N HIS A 3 14.96 18.43 -11.94
CA HIS A 3 13.63 17.85 -11.75
C HIS A 3 12.64 18.96 -11.43
N ARG A 4 11.42 18.88 -11.97
CA ARG A 4 10.32 19.80 -11.71
C ARG A 4 9.12 18.98 -11.27
N PHE A 5 8.44 19.43 -10.23
CA PHE A 5 7.25 18.75 -9.69
C PHE A 5 6.42 19.71 -8.87
N VAL A 6 5.23 19.27 -8.51
CA VAL A 6 4.26 19.97 -7.68
C VAL A 6 4.06 19.18 -6.37
N LEU A 7 3.92 19.89 -5.25
CA LEU A 7 3.60 19.34 -3.93
C LEU A 7 2.09 19.45 -3.66
N PRO A 8 1.54 18.73 -2.66
CA PRO A 8 0.10 18.69 -2.39
C PRO A 8 -0.57 20.08 -2.31
N SER A 9 0.08 21.07 -1.68
CA SER A 9 -0.51 22.42 -1.59
C SER A 9 -0.45 23.26 -2.88
N GLY A 10 0.06 22.69 -3.97
CA GLY A 10 0.30 23.37 -5.26
C GLY A 10 1.64 24.11 -5.34
N VAL A 11 2.55 23.90 -4.37
CA VAL A 11 3.91 24.45 -4.41
C VAL A 11 4.70 23.82 -5.55
N ARG A 12 5.29 24.67 -6.40
CA ARG A 12 6.13 24.24 -7.52
C ARG A 12 7.58 24.16 -7.07
N VAL A 13 8.20 23.02 -7.35
CA VAL A 13 9.57 22.72 -6.96
C VAL A 13 10.45 22.59 -8.20
N VAL A 14 11.64 23.17 -8.14
CA VAL A 14 12.75 22.87 -9.06
C VAL A 14 13.93 22.37 -8.24
N LEU A 15 14.35 21.14 -8.52
CA LEU A 15 15.46 20.47 -7.84
C LEU A 15 16.58 20.17 -8.85
N ASP A 16 17.71 20.85 -8.72
CA ASP A 16 18.88 20.65 -9.59
C ASP A 16 20.13 20.34 -8.76
N GLY A 17 20.38 19.05 -8.54
CA GLY A 17 21.36 18.60 -7.57
C GLY A 17 21.02 19.12 -6.17
N ALA A 18 21.93 19.87 -5.55
CA ALA A 18 21.70 20.47 -4.24
C ALA A 18 20.92 21.80 -4.26
N ARG A 19 20.60 22.33 -5.44
CA ARG A 19 19.84 23.59 -5.56
C ARG A 19 18.34 23.29 -5.52
N LEU A 20 17.68 23.87 -4.53
CA LEU A 20 16.23 23.82 -4.36
C LEU A 20 15.63 25.21 -4.62
N GLU A 21 14.64 25.29 -5.52
CA GLU A 21 13.80 26.47 -5.69
C GLU A 21 12.34 26.10 -5.42
N LEU A 22 11.69 26.87 -4.54
CA LEU A 22 10.29 26.70 -4.15
C LEU A 22 9.50 27.91 -4.58
N ARG A 23 8.31 27.70 -5.14
CA ARG A 23 7.37 28.77 -5.48
C ARG A 23 5.95 28.38 -5.09
N ASP A 24 5.19 29.32 -4.54
CA ASP A 24 3.76 29.12 -4.28
C ASP A 24 2.97 28.96 -5.61
N GLY A 25 1.68 28.61 -5.51
CA GLY A 25 0.80 28.49 -6.69
C GLY A 25 0.64 29.79 -7.51
N ARG A 26 1.08 30.94 -6.99
CA ARG A 26 1.10 32.25 -7.67
C ARG A 26 2.48 32.61 -8.25
N GLY A 27 3.49 31.76 -8.04
CA GLY A 27 4.85 31.93 -8.51
C GLY A 27 5.78 32.75 -7.59
N HIS A 28 5.36 33.12 -6.39
CA HIS A 28 6.22 33.82 -5.43
C HIS A 28 7.26 32.87 -4.83
N PRO A 29 8.52 33.29 -4.66
CA PRO A 29 9.53 32.47 -4.00
C PRO A 29 9.15 32.14 -2.55
N LEU A 30 9.39 30.89 -2.14
CA LEU A 30 9.23 30.42 -0.77
C LEU A 30 10.57 29.93 -0.20
N GLN A 31 10.72 30.03 1.11
CA GLN A 31 11.77 29.36 1.87
C GLN A 31 11.29 27.98 2.34
N LYS A 32 12.23 27.05 2.56
CA LYS A 32 11.91 25.71 3.10
C LYS A 32 11.15 25.78 4.44
N SER A 33 11.46 26.78 5.27
CA SER A 33 10.78 27.00 6.55
C SER A 33 9.31 27.40 6.43
N GLU A 34 8.87 27.81 5.25
CA GLU A 34 7.50 28.26 4.98
C GLU A 34 6.60 27.15 4.41
N LEU A 35 7.17 25.98 4.07
CA LEU A 35 6.39 24.82 3.63
C LEU A 35 5.54 24.27 4.78
N SER A 36 4.33 23.80 4.46
CA SER A 36 3.58 22.94 5.38
C SER A 36 4.38 21.67 5.66
N LEU A 37 4.11 20.99 6.78
CA LEU A 37 4.74 19.70 7.06
C LEU A 37 4.42 18.67 5.97
N SER A 38 3.17 18.60 5.51
CA SER A 38 2.76 17.75 4.38
C SER A 38 3.63 17.96 3.13
N ASP A 39 3.77 19.20 2.66
CA ASP A 39 4.64 19.53 1.53
C ASP A 39 6.11 19.18 1.81
N PHE A 40 6.56 19.37 3.04
CA PHE A 40 7.93 19.07 3.43
C PHE A 40 8.22 17.56 3.43
N HIS A 41 7.31 16.72 3.91
CA HIS A 41 7.45 15.26 3.89
C HIS A 41 7.38 14.73 2.45
N SER A 42 6.45 15.23 1.62
CA SER A 42 6.42 14.92 0.19
C SER A 42 7.70 15.33 -0.54
N LEU A 43 8.20 16.55 -0.30
CA LEU A 43 9.48 17.00 -0.85
C LEU A 43 10.62 16.06 -0.47
N THR A 44 10.68 15.64 0.79
CA THR A 44 11.71 14.73 1.31
C THR A 44 11.63 13.36 0.64
N ALA A 45 10.43 12.77 0.53
CA ALA A 45 10.22 11.49 -0.15
C ALA A 45 10.61 11.55 -1.63
N VAL A 46 10.19 12.59 -2.36
CA VAL A 46 10.58 12.82 -3.77
C VAL A 46 12.09 12.98 -3.89
N ALA A 47 12.73 13.80 -3.04
CA ALA A 47 14.17 14.03 -3.08
C ALA A 47 14.99 12.75 -2.82
N ARG A 48 14.55 11.91 -1.87
CA ARG A 48 15.16 10.59 -1.59
C ARG A 48 14.97 9.63 -2.77
N ARG A 49 13.76 9.57 -3.34
CA ARG A 49 13.46 8.73 -4.53
C ARG A 49 14.31 9.09 -5.74
N LEU A 50 14.56 10.39 -5.95
CA LEU A 50 15.39 10.93 -7.02
C LEU A 50 16.91 10.84 -6.74
N GLY A 51 17.30 10.36 -5.56
CA GLY A 51 18.70 10.20 -5.15
C GLY A 51 19.42 11.52 -4.85
N VAL A 52 18.67 12.59 -4.56
CA VAL A 52 19.23 13.89 -4.14
C VAL A 52 19.59 13.86 -2.66
N GLU A 53 18.74 13.24 -1.84
CA GLU A 53 19.02 12.94 -0.45
C GLU A 53 19.25 11.43 -0.27
N THR A 54 20.13 11.07 0.66
CA THR A 54 20.40 9.66 0.98
C THR A 54 19.46 9.19 2.09
N GLU A 55 19.00 7.96 1.97
CA GLU A 55 18.22 7.27 2.99
C GLU A 55 18.93 5.97 3.37
N ALA A 56 18.98 5.69 4.67
CA ALA A 56 19.59 4.46 5.17
C ALA A 56 18.69 3.26 4.84
N PRO A 57 19.27 2.10 4.47
CA PRO A 57 18.50 0.87 4.37
C PRO A 57 17.90 0.49 5.73
N GLN A 58 16.71 -0.09 5.71
CA GLN A 58 16.02 -0.63 6.86
C GLN A 58 15.70 -2.11 6.63
N THR A 59 15.86 -2.92 7.66
CA THR A 59 15.41 -4.32 7.63
C THR A 59 13.94 -4.36 7.96
N ILE A 60 13.12 -4.88 7.04
CA ILE A 60 11.69 -5.09 7.24
C ILE A 60 11.39 -6.60 7.30
N ARG A 61 10.17 -6.93 7.75
CA ARG A 61 9.67 -8.30 7.86
C ARG A 61 8.34 -8.42 7.12
N CYS A 62 8.16 -9.48 6.34
CA CYS A 62 6.91 -9.75 5.64
C CYS A 62 5.84 -10.22 6.63
N GLY A 63 4.67 -9.59 6.62
CA GLY A 63 3.49 -10.02 7.39
C GLY A 63 2.94 -11.38 6.94
N ASN A 64 3.08 -11.72 5.66
CA ASN A 64 2.59 -12.98 5.09
C ASN A 64 3.50 -14.19 5.44
N CYS A 65 4.74 -14.21 4.91
CA CYS A 65 5.64 -15.36 5.09
C CYS A 65 6.61 -15.25 6.28
N GLY A 66 6.79 -14.05 6.85
CA GLY A 66 7.70 -13.80 7.96
C GLY A 66 9.17 -13.60 7.57
N ALA A 67 9.52 -13.66 6.28
CA ALA A 67 10.87 -13.40 5.79
C ALA A 67 11.32 -11.96 6.09
N THR A 68 12.61 -11.74 6.23
CA THR A 68 13.20 -10.41 6.48
C THR A 68 14.15 -10.01 5.36
N TRP A 69 14.10 -8.75 4.92
CA TRP A 69 15.02 -8.22 3.91
C TRP A 69 15.26 -6.73 4.10
N ASP A 70 16.38 -6.25 3.55
CA ASP A 70 16.74 -4.84 3.59
C ASP A 70 16.13 -4.08 2.40
N VAL A 71 15.55 -2.93 2.69
CA VAL A 71 14.98 -2.00 1.70
C VAL A 71 15.50 -0.59 1.93
N VAL A 72 15.57 0.19 0.85
CA VAL A 72 15.63 1.66 0.98
C VAL A 72 14.18 2.15 0.84
N PRO A 73 13.53 2.65 1.90
CA PRO A 73 12.08 2.90 1.92
C PRO A 73 11.55 3.70 0.72
N CYS A 74 12.15 4.84 0.41
CA CYS A 74 11.74 5.71 -0.69
C CYS A 74 12.16 5.20 -2.07
N SER A 75 12.88 4.08 -2.19
CA SER A 75 13.38 3.60 -3.49
C SER A 75 12.29 3.16 -4.47
N ARG A 76 11.13 2.76 -3.94
CA ARG A 76 9.94 2.37 -4.71
C ARG A 76 8.79 3.37 -4.63
N PHE A 77 9.04 4.56 -4.08
CA PHE A 77 8.03 5.62 -4.07
C PHE A 77 7.62 6.01 -5.49
N GLU A 78 6.30 6.10 -5.70
CA GLU A 78 5.70 6.50 -6.96
C GLU A 78 5.62 8.02 -7.06
N VAL A 79 6.56 8.61 -7.79
CA VAL A 79 6.70 10.06 -7.95
C VAL A 79 5.95 10.60 -9.17
N GLY A 80 5.36 9.74 -10.00
CA GLY A 80 4.62 10.11 -11.21
C GLY A 80 3.61 11.24 -10.96
N PRO A 81 2.71 11.12 -9.95
CA PRO A 81 1.70 12.15 -9.68
C PRO A 81 2.30 13.54 -9.40
N TYR A 82 3.42 13.60 -8.69
CA TYR A 82 4.14 14.83 -8.38
C TYR A 82 4.83 15.42 -9.63
N LEU A 83 5.46 14.57 -10.44
CA LEU A 83 6.22 14.98 -11.63
C LEU A 83 5.30 15.47 -12.77
N ASP A 84 4.12 14.87 -12.90
CA ASP A 84 3.19 15.10 -14.00
C ASP A 84 2.01 16.03 -13.64
N ASP A 85 1.96 16.57 -12.40
CA ASP A 85 0.88 17.46 -11.91
C ASP A 85 -0.49 16.75 -11.86
N GLU A 86 -0.51 15.51 -11.37
CA GLU A 86 -1.68 14.62 -11.28
C GLU A 86 -2.02 14.30 -9.80
N LEU A 87 -1.96 15.32 -8.94
CA LEU A 87 -2.40 15.26 -7.54
C LEU A 87 -3.88 15.64 -7.46
N ASP A 88 -4.75 14.84 -8.09
CA ASP A 88 -6.20 15.05 -8.21
C ASP A 88 -7.05 13.84 -7.78
N ASP A 89 -6.47 12.85 -7.09
CA ASP A 89 -7.21 11.68 -6.59
C ASP A 89 -8.05 12.05 -5.35
N PRO A 90 -9.35 11.72 -5.34
CA PRO A 90 -10.27 12.16 -4.27
C PRO A 90 -9.98 11.54 -2.90
N GLU A 91 -9.21 10.46 -2.82
CA GLU A 91 -8.86 9.81 -1.56
C GLU A 91 -7.36 9.99 -1.25
N LEU A 92 -6.48 9.74 -2.23
CA LEU A 92 -5.04 9.79 -2.01
C LEU A 92 -4.48 11.22 -1.88
N ASP A 93 -5.16 12.21 -2.47
CA ASP A 93 -4.83 13.63 -2.40
C ASP A 93 -5.84 14.42 -1.55
N ALA A 94 -6.69 13.73 -0.79
CA ALA A 94 -7.64 14.39 0.08
C ALA A 94 -6.92 15.22 1.15
N ASP A 95 -7.37 16.47 1.33
CA ASP A 95 -6.93 17.28 2.46
C ASP A 95 -7.51 16.70 3.77
N PHE A 96 -6.64 16.52 4.76
CA PHE A 96 -7.08 16.21 6.12
C PHE A 96 -7.77 17.44 6.74
N ASP A 97 -8.96 17.27 7.32
CA ASP A 97 -9.68 18.34 8.01
C ASP A 97 -9.06 18.61 9.40
N ILE A 98 -7.90 19.27 9.38
CA ILE A 98 -7.09 19.53 10.57
C ILE A 98 -7.79 20.41 11.62
N ASP A 99 -8.75 21.23 11.19
CA ASP A 99 -9.47 22.16 12.07
C ASP A 99 -10.61 21.45 12.84
N ALA A 100 -10.99 20.24 12.43
CA ALA A 100 -12.01 19.43 13.08
C ALA A 100 -11.53 18.86 14.43
N GLU A 101 -12.49 18.37 15.19
CA GLU A 101 -12.26 17.59 16.41
C GLU A 101 -12.14 16.11 16.03
N HIS A 102 -11.09 15.45 16.51
CA HIS A 102 -10.75 14.08 16.17
C HIS A 102 -10.71 13.20 17.41
N ASP A 103 -11.09 11.91 17.27
CA ASP A 103 -10.85 10.89 18.30
C ASP A 103 -9.43 10.35 18.13
N ALA A 104 -8.63 10.42 19.19
CA ALA A 104 -7.24 10.03 19.24
C ALA A 104 -7.04 8.98 20.33
N GLY A 105 -7.53 7.76 20.08
CA GLY A 105 -7.49 6.66 21.04
C GLY A 105 -8.42 6.89 22.24
N GLY A 106 -9.62 7.42 22.01
CA GLY A 106 -10.58 7.76 23.07
C GLY A 106 -10.34 9.11 23.76
N LEU A 107 -9.35 9.88 23.30
CA LEU A 107 -9.14 11.28 23.67
C LEU A 107 -9.64 12.21 22.57
N THR A 108 -10.14 13.37 22.96
CA THR A 108 -10.49 14.42 22.00
C THR A 108 -9.25 15.23 21.61
N LEU A 109 -8.94 15.34 20.32
CA LEU A 109 -7.78 16.06 19.80
C LEU A 109 -8.20 17.17 18.83
N ARG A 110 -7.57 18.35 18.97
CA ARG A 110 -7.63 19.43 17.99
C ARG A 110 -6.24 19.88 17.60
N LEU A 111 -6.00 19.95 16.30
CA LEU A 111 -4.73 20.33 15.72
C LEU A 111 -4.85 21.70 15.05
N GLU A 112 -3.70 22.28 14.70
CA GLU A 112 -3.61 23.40 13.79
C GLU A 112 -2.44 23.20 12.81
N PRO A 113 -2.53 23.74 11.58
CA PRO A 113 -1.48 23.59 10.58
C PRO A 113 -0.10 24.04 11.08
N ARG A 114 0.92 23.31 10.62
CA ARG A 114 2.33 23.61 10.92
C ARG A 114 3.16 23.75 9.67
N THR A 115 3.96 24.81 9.67
CA THR A 115 5.09 24.95 8.75
C THR A 115 6.36 24.35 9.36
N VAL A 116 7.33 24.01 8.52
CA VAL A 116 8.67 23.54 8.95
C VAL A 116 9.30 24.50 9.97
N GLY A 117 9.14 25.81 9.78
CA GLY A 117 9.67 26.81 10.71
C GLY A 117 9.04 26.76 12.10
N GLN A 118 7.73 26.46 12.18
CA GLN A 118 7.01 26.31 13.44
C GLN A 118 7.28 24.96 14.10
N ALA A 119 7.43 23.90 13.30
CA ALA A 119 7.67 22.54 13.76
C ALA A 119 9.14 22.24 14.11
N ARG A 120 10.04 23.22 14.02
CA ARG A 120 11.49 22.99 14.17
C ARG A 120 11.87 22.26 15.46
N ALA A 121 11.22 22.57 16.59
CA ALA A 121 11.53 21.91 17.86
C ALA A 121 11.23 20.41 17.84
N LEU A 122 10.24 19.98 17.07
CA LEU A 122 9.90 18.58 16.84
C LEU A 122 10.93 17.93 15.90
N LEU A 123 11.22 18.56 14.76
CA LEU A 123 12.14 18.03 13.73
C LEU A 123 13.58 17.90 14.22
N GLU A 124 13.99 18.70 15.21
CA GLU A 124 15.32 18.66 15.82
C GLU A 124 15.36 17.81 17.10
N ALA A 125 14.23 17.29 17.57
CA ALA A 125 14.16 16.51 18.79
C ALA A 125 14.87 15.15 18.61
N PRO A 126 15.57 14.66 19.65
CA PRO A 126 16.14 13.32 19.62
C PRO A 126 15.03 12.25 19.66
N SER A 127 15.33 11.06 19.15
CA SER A 127 14.54 9.85 19.40
C SER A 127 15.17 9.05 20.55
N PRO A 128 14.40 8.57 21.55
CA PRO A 128 12.96 8.74 21.70
C PRO A 128 12.56 10.19 22.03
N LEU A 129 11.39 10.61 21.55
CA LEU A 129 10.89 11.97 21.67
C LEU A 129 10.60 12.34 23.14
N ASP A 130 11.23 13.41 23.62
CA ASP A 130 10.90 14.02 24.91
C ASP A 130 9.82 15.09 24.72
N VAL A 131 8.60 14.79 25.17
CA VAL A 131 7.43 15.66 24.95
C VAL A 131 7.48 16.86 25.90
N THR A 132 8.13 17.93 25.43
CA THR A 132 8.20 19.22 26.13
C THR A 132 7.11 20.19 25.66
N PRO A 133 6.83 21.30 26.39
CA PRO A 133 5.88 22.31 25.93
C PRO A 133 6.21 22.91 24.55
N ASP A 134 7.50 22.99 24.20
CA ASP A 134 7.92 23.46 22.87
C ASP A 134 7.68 22.42 21.78
N VAL A 135 7.82 21.13 22.10
CA VAL A 135 7.44 20.04 21.20
C VAL A 135 5.93 20.04 20.98
N VAL A 136 5.11 20.22 22.03
CA VAL A 136 3.65 20.34 21.89
C VAL A 136 3.25 21.49 20.95
N ARG A 137 3.88 22.66 21.10
CA ARG A 137 3.66 23.78 20.17
C ARG A 137 4.05 23.42 18.74
N ALA A 138 5.19 22.75 18.57
CA ALA A 138 5.69 22.30 17.27
C ALA A 138 4.80 21.24 16.62
N LEU A 139 4.17 20.36 17.41
CA LEU A 139 3.20 19.37 16.96
C LEU A 139 1.91 20.00 16.44
N GLY A 140 1.56 21.21 16.90
CA GLY A 140 0.31 21.85 16.50
C GLY A 140 -0.89 21.42 17.33
N VAL A 141 -0.69 20.85 18.51
CA VAL A 141 -1.79 20.49 19.41
C VAL A 141 -2.37 21.76 20.04
N VAL A 142 -3.61 22.08 19.69
CA VAL A 142 -4.37 23.23 20.24
C VAL A 142 -5.08 22.82 21.53
N GLU A 143 -5.65 21.62 21.53
CA GLU A 143 -6.40 21.06 22.65
C GLU A 143 -6.27 19.53 22.65
N LEU A 144 -6.11 18.95 23.84
CA LEU A 144 -6.12 17.50 24.07
C LEU A 144 -6.97 17.21 25.32
N ASP A 145 -8.09 16.52 25.14
CA ASP A 145 -9.05 16.18 26.19
C ASP A 145 -9.44 17.37 27.09
N GLY A 146 -9.69 18.53 26.47
CA GLY A 146 -10.04 19.78 27.14
C GLY A 146 -8.86 20.55 27.76
N GLU A 147 -7.65 20.00 27.77
CA GLU A 147 -6.43 20.72 28.18
C GLU A 147 -5.87 21.53 27.00
N THR A 148 -5.53 22.80 27.25
CA THR A 148 -5.09 23.77 26.21
C THR A 148 -3.74 24.41 26.53
N SER A 149 -3.23 24.21 27.75
CA SER A 149 -1.89 24.68 28.11
C SER A 149 -0.84 23.70 27.57
N PRO A 150 0.22 24.18 26.88
CA PRO A 150 1.26 23.31 26.37
C PRO A 150 1.96 22.47 27.47
N GLU A 151 2.07 23.02 28.68
CA GLU A 151 2.61 22.32 29.84
C GLU A 151 1.71 21.18 30.33
N GLY A 152 0.38 21.36 30.28
CA GLY A 152 -0.60 20.34 30.63
C GLY A 152 -0.67 19.25 29.56
N ILE A 153 -0.75 19.63 28.29
CA ILE A 153 -0.74 18.69 27.15
C ILE A 153 0.52 17.82 27.16
N ALA A 154 1.69 18.42 27.41
CA ALA A 154 2.94 17.66 27.51
C ALA A 154 2.90 16.61 28.62
N GLN A 155 2.31 16.94 29.77
CA GLN A 155 2.14 15.99 30.88
C GLN A 155 1.13 14.88 30.55
N LEU A 156 0.06 15.20 29.84
CA LEU A 156 -0.93 14.23 29.38
C LEU A 156 -0.29 13.23 28.42
N LEU A 157 0.36 13.72 27.35
CA LEU A 157 1.04 12.90 26.35
C LEU A 157 2.11 11.98 26.98
N ALA A 158 2.89 12.50 27.93
CA ALA A 158 3.91 11.72 28.64
C ALA A 158 3.33 10.65 29.59
N ALA A 159 2.03 10.71 29.91
CA ALA A 159 1.34 9.79 30.80
C ALA A 159 0.42 8.79 30.07
N LEU A 160 0.30 8.90 28.74
CA LEU A 160 -0.48 7.96 27.94
C LEU A 160 0.14 6.55 27.98
N ASP A 161 -0.72 5.55 27.90
CA ASP A 161 -0.28 4.20 27.54
C ASP A 161 0.02 4.11 26.03
N ASP A 162 0.72 3.04 25.62
CA ASP A 162 1.19 2.87 24.25
C ASP A 162 0.05 2.83 23.23
N GLU A 163 -1.12 2.29 23.60
CA GLU A 163 -2.30 2.19 22.73
C GLU A 163 -2.94 3.56 22.48
N THR A 164 -3.14 4.33 23.55
CA THR A 164 -3.69 5.70 23.45
C THR A 164 -2.71 6.63 22.74
N TYR A 165 -1.41 6.48 22.99
CA TYR A 165 -0.38 7.25 22.30
C TYR A 165 -0.32 6.92 20.80
N ALA A 166 -0.49 5.65 20.42
CA ALA A 166 -0.57 5.24 19.02
C ALA A 166 -1.76 5.93 18.31
N GLY A 167 -2.95 5.93 18.92
CA GLY A 167 -4.10 6.64 18.36
C GLY A 167 -3.88 8.16 18.22
N PHE A 168 -3.15 8.79 19.13
CA PHE A 168 -2.70 10.18 18.97
C PHE A 168 -1.72 10.35 17.80
N ALA A 169 -0.75 9.45 17.68
CA ALA A 169 0.24 9.50 16.62
C ALA A 169 -0.40 9.30 15.24
N ASP A 170 -1.36 8.39 15.11
CA ASP A 170 -2.08 8.12 13.86
C ASP A 170 -2.80 9.38 13.35
N VAL A 171 -3.57 10.06 14.22
CA VAL A 171 -4.27 11.31 13.82
C VAL A 171 -3.28 12.41 13.45
N TRP A 172 -2.16 12.52 14.15
CA TRP A 172 -1.13 13.50 13.81
C TRP A 172 -0.42 13.17 12.50
N GLU A 173 -0.15 11.89 12.23
CA GLU A 173 0.44 11.42 10.98
C GLU A 173 -0.52 11.66 9.81
N ASP A 174 -1.81 11.32 9.92
CA ASP A 174 -2.82 11.59 8.89
C ASP A 174 -2.91 13.09 8.54
N ALA A 175 -2.76 13.96 9.55
CA ALA A 175 -2.79 15.41 9.35
C ALA A 175 -1.57 15.97 8.59
N HIS A 176 -0.42 15.28 8.63
CA HIS A 176 0.86 15.80 8.13
C HIS A 176 1.55 14.92 7.09
N TYR A 177 1.09 13.69 6.87
CA TYR A 177 1.60 12.76 5.87
C TYR A 177 0.45 12.40 4.91
N PRO A 178 0.45 12.96 3.69
CA PRO A 178 -0.55 12.59 2.68
C PRO A 178 -0.64 11.07 2.50
N PRO A 179 -1.83 10.50 2.22
CA PRO A 179 -2.00 9.07 2.00
C PRO A 179 -1.08 8.49 0.91
N ARG A 180 -0.64 9.32 -0.05
CA ARG A 180 0.37 8.95 -1.06
C ARG A 180 1.74 8.60 -0.49
N LEU A 181 2.05 8.98 0.75
CA LEU A 181 3.35 8.77 1.39
C LEU A 181 3.53 7.34 1.90
N VAL A 182 3.33 6.40 0.99
CA VAL A 182 3.60 4.97 1.14
C VAL A 182 4.33 4.44 -0.10
N ALA A 183 5.14 3.40 0.07
CA ALA A 183 5.82 2.72 -1.02
C ALA A 183 5.63 1.20 -0.94
N PRO A 184 5.31 0.53 -2.07
CA PRO A 184 5.17 -0.93 -2.09
C PRO A 184 6.54 -1.60 -2.12
N HIS A 185 6.75 -2.57 -1.24
CA HIS A 185 7.95 -3.40 -1.21
C HIS A 185 7.59 -4.89 -1.26
N PRO A 186 7.54 -5.50 -2.46
CA PRO A 186 7.32 -6.94 -2.60
C PRO A 186 8.41 -7.76 -1.89
N CYS A 187 7.95 -8.75 -1.13
CA CYS A 187 8.76 -9.75 -0.46
C CYS A 187 9.48 -10.62 -1.50
N PRO A 188 10.80 -10.82 -1.37
CA PRO A 188 11.55 -11.65 -2.32
C PRO A 188 11.21 -13.15 -2.26
N GLU A 189 10.53 -13.61 -1.19
CA GLU A 189 10.19 -15.03 -1.00
C GLU A 189 8.78 -15.40 -1.45
N CYS A 190 7.78 -14.57 -1.11
CA CYS A 190 6.36 -14.87 -1.38
C CYS A 190 5.67 -13.85 -2.28
N ALA A 191 6.39 -12.83 -2.77
CA ALA A 191 5.87 -11.72 -3.57
C ALA A 191 4.85 -10.79 -2.88
N ALA A 192 4.37 -11.11 -1.68
CA ALA A 192 3.50 -10.23 -0.89
C ALA A 192 4.11 -8.83 -0.71
N VAL A 193 3.31 -7.79 -0.94
CA VAL A 193 3.74 -6.39 -0.85
C VAL A 193 3.59 -5.88 0.57
N GLU A 194 4.69 -5.40 1.14
CA GLU A 194 4.68 -4.59 2.35
C GLU A 194 4.57 -3.12 1.96
N TRP A 195 3.51 -2.45 2.40
CA TRP A 195 3.33 -1.01 2.22
C TRP A 195 4.04 -0.27 3.34
N LEU A 196 5.14 0.39 3.00
CA LEU A 196 5.92 1.12 4.00
C LEU A 196 5.58 2.60 4.00
N PRO A 197 5.41 3.22 5.18
CA PRO A 197 5.39 4.67 5.29
C PRO A 197 6.70 5.26 4.76
N ILE A 198 6.61 6.39 4.05
CA ILE A 198 7.77 7.11 3.52
C ILE A 198 7.66 8.62 3.79
N PRO A 199 8.73 9.32 4.19
CA PRO A 199 9.96 8.76 4.75
C PRO A 199 9.69 7.81 5.91
N ALA A 200 10.50 6.75 6.05
CA ALA A 200 10.23 5.71 7.06
C ALA A 200 10.54 6.16 8.49
N GLU A 201 11.43 7.14 8.66
CA GLU A 201 11.61 7.84 9.92
C GLU A 201 10.54 8.93 10.01
N ARG A 202 9.56 8.77 10.91
CA ARG A 202 8.57 9.79 11.26
C ARG A 202 8.80 10.31 12.68
N GLU A 203 8.31 11.50 12.97
CA GLU A 203 8.61 12.22 14.22
C GLU A 203 8.03 11.53 15.46
N LEU A 204 6.89 10.85 15.31
CA LEU A 204 6.17 10.21 16.41
C LEU A 204 6.37 8.69 16.50
N SER A 205 7.15 8.08 15.59
CA SER A 205 7.32 6.63 15.55
C SER A 205 7.91 6.08 16.86
N VAL A 206 7.13 5.24 17.54
CA VAL A 206 7.54 4.55 18.77
C VAL A 206 8.24 3.25 18.42
N GLY A 207 9.58 3.27 18.30
CA GLY A 207 10.37 2.05 18.20
C GLY A 207 10.43 1.39 16.80
N ALA A 208 11.31 0.40 16.65
CA ALA A 208 11.67 -0.19 15.37
C ALA A 208 10.50 -0.91 14.70
N MET A 209 10.22 -0.55 13.43
CA MET A 209 9.36 -1.31 12.51
C MET A 209 9.81 -2.79 12.52
N GLY A 210 9.07 -3.69 13.16
CA GLY A 210 9.41 -5.12 13.09
C GLY A 210 8.93 -6.05 14.21
N GLU A 211 8.51 -5.53 15.37
CA GLU A 211 7.85 -6.38 16.37
C GLU A 211 6.34 -6.38 16.14
N ALA A 212 5.87 -7.45 15.49
CA ALA A 212 4.44 -7.69 15.34
C ALA A 212 3.81 -7.78 16.73
N MET A 213 2.93 -6.82 17.06
CA MET A 213 2.16 -6.89 18.29
C MET A 213 1.33 -8.18 18.31
N PRO A 214 1.20 -8.82 19.49
CA PRO A 214 0.35 -9.99 19.63
C PRO A 214 -1.10 -9.64 19.25
N VAL A 215 -1.70 -10.45 18.37
CA VAL A 215 -3.12 -10.30 18.02
C VAL A 215 -3.94 -10.82 19.18
N HIS A 216 -4.57 -9.92 19.92
CA HIS A 216 -5.47 -10.29 21.01
C HIS A 216 -6.89 -10.51 20.47
N GLY A 217 -7.54 -11.57 20.94
CA GLY A 217 -8.96 -11.83 20.65
C GLY A 217 -9.28 -12.52 19.32
N PHE A 218 -8.31 -12.72 18.43
CA PHE A 218 -8.53 -13.49 17.21
C PHE A 218 -8.63 -15.00 17.51
N PRO A 219 -9.62 -15.73 16.95
CA PRO A 219 -9.78 -17.17 17.17
C PRO A 219 -8.57 -17.99 16.70
N SER A 220 -8.36 -19.14 17.33
CA SER A 220 -7.33 -20.10 16.93
C SER A 220 -7.63 -20.75 15.58
N PHE A 221 -6.60 -21.34 14.94
CA PHE A 221 -6.74 -22.05 13.68
C PHE A 221 -7.87 -23.09 13.72
N ASP A 222 -7.95 -23.91 14.77
CA ASP A 222 -8.98 -24.94 14.92
C ASP A 222 -10.39 -24.34 15.06
N GLU A 223 -10.52 -23.19 15.73
CA GLU A 223 -11.81 -22.49 15.87
C GLU A 223 -12.27 -21.90 14.53
N VAL A 224 -11.35 -21.32 13.76
CA VAL A 224 -11.64 -20.84 12.39
C VAL A 224 -11.97 -22.02 11.48
N GLU A 225 -11.24 -23.14 11.56
CA GLU A 225 -11.53 -24.34 10.76
C GLU A 225 -12.92 -24.89 11.08
N MET A 226 -13.32 -24.90 12.36
CA MET A 226 -14.68 -25.26 12.76
C MET A 226 -15.73 -24.31 12.19
N LEU A 227 -15.48 -22.99 12.23
CA LEU A 227 -16.36 -21.97 11.66
C LEU A 227 -16.54 -22.17 10.15
N VAL A 228 -15.46 -22.39 9.41
CA VAL A 228 -15.47 -22.69 7.97
C VAL A 228 -16.36 -23.90 7.66
N ARG A 229 -16.20 -24.99 8.41
CA ARG A 229 -17.03 -26.21 8.25
C ARG A 229 -18.50 -25.98 8.59
N GLU A 230 -18.79 -25.09 9.53
CA GLU A 230 -20.16 -24.76 9.93
C GLU A 230 -20.87 -23.92 8.86
N VAL A 231 -20.16 -22.97 8.26
CA VAL A 231 -20.72 -22.00 7.31
C VAL A 231 -20.88 -22.57 5.90
N ALA A 232 -19.95 -23.41 5.44
CA ALA A 232 -19.91 -23.88 4.05
C ALA A 232 -21.22 -24.56 3.55
N PRO A 233 -21.92 -25.42 4.32
CA PRO A 233 -23.14 -26.08 3.85
C PRO A 233 -24.26 -25.10 3.47
N ASP A 234 -24.40 -24.01 4.21
CA ASP A 234 -25.42 -23.00 3.95
C ASP A 234 -25.12 -22.25 2.63
N ILE A 235 -23.84 -22.01 2.33
CA ILE A 235 -23.41 -21.37 1.09
C ILE A 235 -23.61 -22.30 -0.12
N TYR A 236 -23.24 -23.58 0.01
CA TYR A 236 -23.51 -24.57 -1.04
C TYR A 236 -25.00 -24.65 -1.38
N ALA A 237 -25.85 -24.62 -0.34
CA ALA A 237 -27.30 -24.62 -0.52
C ALA A 237 -27.80 -23.32 -1.19
N GLN A 238 -27.27 -22.16 -0.81
CA GLN A 238 -27.63 -20.86 -1.40
C GLN A 238 -27.26 -20.75 -2.88
N LEU A 239 -26.09 -21.26 -3.25
CA LEU A 239 -25.59 -21.25 -4.64
C LEU A 239 -26.11 -22.43 -5.48
N GLU A 240 -26.88 -23.34 -4.88
CA GLU A 240 -27.39 -24.56 -5.52
C GLU A 240 -26.29 -25.45 -6.14
N ILE A 241 -25.11 -25.50 -5.52
CA ILE A 241 -23.96 -26.28 -5.99
C ILE A 241 -23.70 -27.54 -5.16
N GLY A 242 -22.97 -28.48 -5.76
CA GLY A 242 -22.44 -29.63 -5.04
C GLY A 242 -21.29 -29.24 -4.11
N GLU A 243 -20.93 -30.17 -3.22
CA GLU A 243 -19.79 -29.99 -2.32
C GLU A 243 -18.48 -29.91 -3.12
N VAL A 244 -17.75 -28.81 -2.93
CA VAL A 244 -16.38 -28.58 -3.43
C VAL A 244 -15.40 -28.83 -2.27
N SER A 245 -14.19 -29.28 -2.57
CA SER A 245 -13.17 -29.43 -1.53
C SER A 245 -12.86 -28.07 -0.93
N LEU A 246 -12.85 -27.95 0.40
CA LEU A 246 -12.61 -26.70 1.12
C LEU A 246 -11.52 -26.92 2.18
N SER A 247 -10.48 -26.10 2.16
CA SER A 247 -9.35 -26.22 3.09
C SER A 247 -8.97 -24.87 3.71
N LEU A 248 -8.69 -24.87 5.02
CA LEU A 248 -8.07 -23.75 5.72
C LEU A 248 -6.56 -24.02 5.82
N LEU A 249 -5.73 -23.04 5.46
CA LEU A 249 -4.28 -23.16 5.41
C LEU A 249 -3.63 -22.20 6.41
N ASP A 250 -2.64 -22.70 7.18
CA ASP A 250 -1.81 -21.91 8.10
C ASP A 250 -0.50 -21.42 7.45
N GLY A 251 -0.30 -21.73 6.16
CA GLY A 251 0.86 -21.30 5.39
C GLY A 251 0.78 -19.82 4.99
N PRO A 252 1.82 -19.29 4.33
CA PRO A 252 1.73 -18.03 3.60
C PRO A 252 0.58 -18.10 2.59
N ALA A 253 -0.19 -17.02 2.49
CA ALA A 253 -1.21 -16.89 1.48
C ALA A 253 -0.60 -16.74 0.09
N GLU A 254 -1.35 -17.21 -0.90
CA GLU A 254 -1.14 -16.80 -2.29
C GLU A 254 -1.42 -15.30 -2.40
N VAL A 255 -0.85 -14.67 -3.43
CA VAL A 255 -0.97 -13.22 -3.64
C VAL A 255 -1.56 -12.96 -5.01
N ASP A 256 -2.32 -11.87 -5.13
CA ASP A 256 -2.87 -11.42 -6.40
C ASP A 256 -1.81 -10.76 -7.31
N ASP A 257 -2.25 -10.21 -8.44
CA ASP A 257 -1.38 -9.51 -9.39
C ASP A 257 -0.81 -8.18 -8.84
N ALA A 258 -1.43 -7.61 -7.80
CA ALA A 258 -0.92 -6.45 -7.06
C ALA A 258 0.08 -6.84 -5.95
N GLY A 259 0.18 -8.12 -5.63
CA GLY A 259 0.97 -8.67 -4.53
C GLY A 259 0.26 -8.58 -3.16
N GLU A 260 -1.05 -8.42 -3.14
CA GLU A 260 -1.87 -8.46 -1.93
C GLU A 260 -2.13 -9.92 -1.51
N PRO A 261 -1.87 -10.29 -0.23
CA PRO A 261 -2.19 -11.63 0.28
C PRO A 261 -3.69 -11.92 0.23
N LEU A 262 -4.07 -13.00 -0.44
CA LEU A 262 -5.46 -13.40 -0.59
C LEU A 262 -6.07 -13.91 0.73
N LEU A 263 -7.37 -13.67 0.94
CA LEU A 263 -8.16 -14.30 2.01
C LEU A 263 -8.58 -15.72 1.63
N GLY A 264 -8.92 -15.93 0.36
CA GLY A 264 -9.24 -17.22 -0.22
C GLY A 264 -8.78 -17.33 -1.67
N SER A 265 -8.82 -18.54 -2.22
CA SER A 265 -8.59 -18.75 -3.65
C SER A 265 -9.31 -20.00 -4.15
N TYR A 266 -9.82 -19.91 -5.37
CA TYR A 266 -10.37 -21.03 -6.11
C TYR A 266 -9.30 -21.67 -7.01
N LEU A 267 -9.05 -22.95 -6.78
CA LEU A 267 -8.20 -23.78 -7.63
C LEU A 267 -9.08 -24.66 -8.55
N PRO A 268 -9.06 -24.43 -9.88
CA PRO A 268 -9.79 -25.27 -10.81
C PRO A 268 -9.22 -26.70 -10.84
N PRO A 269 -10.03 -27.70 -11.23
CA PRO A 269 -9.55 -29.07 -11.38
C PRO A 269 -8.48 -29.15 -12.48
N ASP A 270 -7.34 -29.77 -12.17
CA ASP A 270 -6.30 -30.07 -13.15
C ASP A 270 -6.09 -31.60 -13.23
N PRO A 271 -6.72 -32.27 -14.21
CA PRO A 271 -6.55 -33.70 -14.40
C PRO A 271 -5.21 -34.07 -15.06
N ASP A 272 -4.53 -33.11 -15.67
CA ASP A 272 -3.29 -33.30 -16.43
C ASP A 272 -2.03 -32.93 -15.62
N ALA A 273 -2.21 -32.32 -14.43
CA ALA A 273 -1.15 -32.10 -13.45
C ALA A 273 -0.39 -33.39 -13.11
N LEU A 274 0.88 -33.22 -12.69
CA LEU A 274 1.71 -34.34 -12.23
C LEU A 274 1.03 -35.12 -11.08
N LEU A 275 0.30 -34.40 -10.23
CA LEU A 275 -0.63 -34.94 -9.25
C LEU A 275 -2.01 -34.38 -9.57
N PRO A 276 -2.88 -35.14 -10.25
CA PRO A 276 -4.22 -34.70 -10.59
C PRO A 276 -5.01 -34.33 -9.34
N HIS A 277 -5.75 -33.23 -9.39
CA HIS A 277 -6.59 -32.77 -8.29
C HIS A 277 -7.97 -32.30 -8.79
N GLY A 278 -8.94 -32.34 -7.88
CA GLY A 278 -10.26 -31.78 -8.12
C GLY A 278 -10.28 -30.26 -7.92
N ALA A 279 -11.47 -29.68 -8.08
CA ALA A 279 -11.74 -28.31 -7.68
C ALA A 279 -11.57 -28.15 -6.16
N GLU A 280 -10.88 -27.09 -5.75
CA GLU A 280 -10.61 -26.79 -4.34
C GLU A 280 -10.80 -25.29 -4.08
N VAL A 281 -11.44 -24.95 -2.97
CA VAL A 281 -11.42 -23.60 -2.39
C VAL A 281 -10.46 -23.63 -1.19
N ARG A 282 -9.55 -22.67 -1.16
CA ARG A 282 -8.59 -22.47 -0.06
C ARG A 282 -8.93 -21.19 0.68
N LEU A 283 -8.73 -21.20 1.99
CA LEU A 283 -8.82 -20.05 2.87
C LEU A 283 -7.49 -19.92 3.61
N TYR A 284 -7.02 -18.69 3.81
CA TYR A 284 -5.70 -18.44 4.41
C TYR A 284 -5.85 -17.84 5.81
N TYR A 285 -5.70 -18.68 6.85
CA TYR A 285 -5.86 -18.28 8.26
C TYR A 285 -5.01 -17.05 8.63
N ARG A 286 -3.79 -16.98 8.08
CA ARG A 286 -2.89 -15.85 8.32
C ARG A 286 -3.49 -14.55 7.81
N SER A 287 -4.03 -14.52 6.59
CA SER A 287 -4.61 -13.31 6.01
C SER A 287 -5.75 -12.76 6.86
N PHE A 288 -6.69 -13.60 7.30
CA PHE A 288 -7.76 -13.17 8.23
C PHE A 288 -7.20 -12.58 9.54
N ARG A 289 -6.16 -13.21 10.09
CA ARG A 289 -5.51 -12.74 11.33
C ARG A 289 -4.74 -11.44 11.14
N GLU A 290 -4.04 -11.29 10.01
CA GLU A 290 -3.33 -10.06 9.68
C GLU A 290 -4.30 -8.90 9.45
N MET A 291 -5.42 -9.15 8.74
CA MET A 291 -6.51 -8.17 8.60
C MET A 291 -7.08 -7.76 9.96
N TRP A 292 -7.32 -8.71 10.88
CA TRP A 292 -7.78 -8.39 12.24
C TRP A 292 -6.78 -7.53 13.02
N ARG A 293 -5.48 -7.73 12.79
CA ARG A 293 -4.45 -6.91 13.44
C ARG A 293 -4.45 -5.49 12.89
N ASN A 294 -4.58 -5.34 11.58
CA ASN A 294 -4.39 -4.06 10.89
C ASN A 294 -5.64 -3.18 10.92
N GLU A 295 -6.82 -3.79 10.83
CA GLU A 295 -8.11 -3.09 10.74
C GLU A 295 -8.94 -3.20 12.03
N GLY A 296 -8.49 -4.05 12.96
CA GLY A 296 -9.17 -4.31 14.23
C GLY A 296 -10.22 -5.43 14.14
N PRO A 297 -10.97 -5.66 15.24
CA PRO A 297 -11.99 -6.70 15.30
C PRO A 297 -13.14 -6.49 14.30
N TYR A 298 -13.41 -7.52 13.49
CA TYR A 298 -14.54 -7.56 12.54
C TYR A 298 -15.43 -8.79 12.74
N ASP A 299 -16.55 -8.87 12.03
CA ASP A 299 -17.39 -10.08 12.04
C ASP A 299 -16.74 -11.19 11.21
N LEU A 300 -15.88 -11.98 11.87
CA LEU A 300 -15.15 -13.07 11.21
C LEU A 300 -16.08 -14.11 10.55
N ARG A 301 -17.29 -14.33 11.08
CA ARG A 301 -18.24 -15.25 10.45
C ARG A 301 -18.74 -14.67 9.13
N ALA A 302 -19.11 -13.39 9.12
CA ALA A 302 -19.53 -12.73 7.90
C ALA A 302 -18.41 -12.79 6.85
N GLU A 303 -17.19 -12.45 7.24
CA GLU A 303 -16.03 -12.45 6.34
C GLU A 303 -15.75 -13.84 5.75
N VAL A 304 -15.66 -14.88 6.59
CA VAL A 304 -15.47 -16.27 6.12
C VAL A 304 -16.61 -16.69 5.18
N SER A 305 -17.84 -16.25 5.46
CA SER A 305 -18.98 -16.57 4.60
C SER A 305 -18.87 -15.88 3.23
N GLU A 306 -18.48 -14.61 3.22
CA GLU A 306 -18.28 -13.82 2.01
C GLU A 306 -17.14 -14.39 1.17
N THR A 307 -15.99 -14.68 1.78
CA THR A 307 -14.85 -15.29 1.06
C THR A 307 -15.23 -16.62 0.42
N ILE A 308 -15.90 -17.54 1.16
CA ILE A 308 -16.32 -18.82 0.59
C ILE A 308 -17.30 -18.62 -0.58
N ALA A 309 -18.27 -17.71 -0.45
CA ALA A 309 -19.23 -17.44 -1.51
C ALA A 309 -18.57 -16.83 -2.76
N HIS A 310 -17.59 -15.95 -2.56
CA HIS A 310 -16.78 -15.35 -3.62
C HIS A 310 -16.01 -16.42 -4.41
N GLU A 311 -15.25 -17.29 -3.73
CA GLU A 311 -14.48 -18.35 -4.39
C GLU A 311 -15.37 -19.38 -5.11
N LEU A 312 -16.56 -19.65 -4.58
CA LEU A 312 -17.51 -20.54 -5.25
C LEU A 312 -18.20 -19.86 -6.45
N THR A 313 -18.19 -18.53 -6.51
CA THR A 313 -18.62 -17.79 -7.71
C THR A 313 -17.60 -17.95 -8.84
N HIS A 314 -16.29 -17.88 -8.54
CA HIS A 314 -15.24 -18.26 -9.50
C HIS A 314 -15.39 -19.72 -9.96
N HIS A 315 -15.72 -20.65 -9.05
CA HIS A 315 -16.02 -22.03 -9.43
C HIS A 315 -17.16 -22.14 -10.45
N LEU A 316 -18.25 -21.40 -10.23
CA LEU A 316 -19.38 -21.35 -11.17
C LEU A 316 -18.97 -20.74 -12.52
N GLY A 317 -18.18 -19.67 -12.52
CA GLY A 317 -17.60 -19.08 -13.72
C GLY A 317 -16.76 -20.09 -14.52
N TYR A 318 -15.88 -20.81 -13.83
CA TYR A 318 -15.10 -21.89 -14.43
C TYR A 318 -15.98 -22.97 -15.07
N LEU A 319 -17.04 -23.42 -14.39
CA LEU A 319 -17.98 -24.40 -14.95
C LEU A 319 -18.75 -23.86 -16.18
N ALA A 320 -19.02 -22.55 -16.22
CA ALA A 320 -19.62 -21.88 -17.36
C ALA A 320 -18.64 -21.68 -18.53
N GLY A 321 -17.33 -21.81 -18.28
CA GLY A 321 -16.26 -21.59 -19.25
C GLY A 321 -15.89 -20.13 -19.46
N ASP A 322 -16.35 -19.24 -18.57
CA ASP A 322 -16.13 -17.81 -18.57
C ASP A 322 -16.24 -17.29 -17.13
N ASP A 323 -15.18 -16.64 -16.63
CA ASP A 323 -15.13 -16.10 -15.27
C ASP A 323 -15.05 -14.57 -15.33
N PRO A 324 -16.19 -13.87 -15.38
CA PRO A 324 -16.21 -12.41 -15.47
C PRO A 324 -15.70 -11.75 -14.17
N LEU A 325 -15.70 -12.46 -13.04
CA LEU A 325 -15.25 -11.90 -11.76
C LEU A 325 -13.73 -11.67 -11.78
N ASP A 326 -12.97 -12.60 -12.35
CA ASP A 326 -11.51 -12.47 -12.58
C ASP A 326 -11.16 -11.28 -13.51
N ASP A 327 -12.03 -10.95 -14.47
CA ASP A 327 -11.85 -9.76 -15.32
C ASP A 327 -12.13 -8.46 -14.54
N ASP A 328 -13.17 -8.44 -13.71
CA ASP A 328 -13.52 -7.30 -12.86
C ASP A 328 -12.44 -7.01 -11.80
N GLU A 329 -11.88 -8.05 -11.17
CA GLU A 329 -10.79 -7.95 -10.20
C GLU A 329 -9.51 -7.37 -10.83
N ARG A 330 -9.12 -7.89 -12.01
CA ARG A 330 -7.96 -7.35 -12.74
C ARG A 330 -8.17 -5.91 -13.19
N ALA A 331 -9.40 -5.53 -13.54
CA ALA A 331 -9.73 -4.15 -13.85
C ALA A 331 -9.57 -3.25 -12.62
N ALA A 332 -10.07 -3.68 -11.45
CA ALA A 332 -9.94 -2.95 -10.19
C ALA A 332 -8.47 -2.76 -9.78
N ILE A 333 -7.64 -3.81 -9.89
CA ILE A 333 -6.18 -3.73 -9.66
C ILE A 333 -5.53 -2.72 -10.62
N GLY A 334 -5.95 -2.73 -11.90
CA GLY A 334 -5.48 -1.79 -12.91
C GLY A 334 -5.83 -0.33 -12.58
N ASP A 335 -7.06 -0.09 -12.14
CA ASP A 335 -7.53 1.24 -11.75
C ASP A 335 -6.77 1.75 -10.52
N GLU A 336 -6.58 0.91 -9.50
CA GLU A 336 -5.81 1.26 -8.30
C GLU A 336 -4.35 1.56 -8.62
N LEU A 337 -3.72 0.79 -9.52
CA LEU A 337 -2.38 1.08 -10.01
C LEU A 337 -2.31 2.46 -10.66
N VAL A 338 -3.30 2.82 -11.51
CA VAL A 338 -3.36 4.14 -12.17
C VAL A 338 -3.48 5.26 -11.14
N ARG A 339 -4.34 5.10 -10.12
CA ARG A 339 -4.51 6.08 -9.03
C ARG A 339 -3.20 6.34 -8.28
N ARG A 340 -2.42 5.29 -8.02
CA ARG A 340 -1.14 5.39 -7.29
C ARG A 340 -0.01 5.96 -8.13
N VAL A 341 0.18 5.47 -9.36
CA VAL A 341 1.34 5.84 -10.20
C VAL A 341 1.11 7.11 -11.02
N GLY A 342 -0.14 7.51 -11.21
CA GLY A 342 -0.55 8.57 -12.14
C GLY A 342 -0.86 8.03 -13.53
N ARG A 343 -1.81 8.68 -14.22
CA ARG A 343 -2.26 8.34 -15.57
C ARG A 343 -1.11 8.40 -16.57
N SER A 344 -0.36 9.50 -16.55
CA SER A 344 0.76 9.71 -17.48
C SER A 344 1.83 8.62 -17.33
N GLU A 345 2.16 8.24 -16.10
CA GLU A 345 3.16 7.19 -15.85
C GLU A 345 2.64 5.79 -16.20
N ALA A 346 1.37 5.50 -15.88
CA ALA A 346 0.73 4.25 -16.26
C ALA A 346 0.75 4.04 -17.79
N GLU A 347 0.41 5.07 -18.57
CA GLU A 347 0.49 5.03 -20.04
C GLU A 347 1.92 4.81 -20.55
N ARG A 348 2.92 5.43 -19.90
CA ARG A 348 4.35 5.22 -20.23
C ARG A 348 4.76 3.76 -19.97
N ARG A 349 4.34 3.17 -18.84
CA ARG A 349 4.61 1.76 -18.50
C ARG A 349 3.93 0.80 -19.46
N ALA A 350 2.65 1.01 -19.76
CA ALA A 350 1.90 0.20 -20.71
C ALA A 350 2.53 0.22 -22.12
N THR A 351 2.91 1.40 -22.59
CA THR A 351 3.60 1.56 -23.88
C THR A 351 4.94 0.81 -23.89
N HIS A 352 5.70 0.90 -22.80
CA HIS A 352 6.98 0.22 -22.69
C HIS A 352 6.82 -1.32 -22.64
N ALA A 353 5.84 -1.82 -21.89
CA ALA A 353 5.51 -3.25 -21.82
C ALA A 353 5.12 -3.79 -23.21
N PHE A 354 4.25 -3.09 -23.93
CA PHE A 354 3.87 -3.46 -25.30
C PHE A 354 5.07 -3.54 -26.24
N VAL A 355 6.01 -2.59 -26.16
CA VAL A 355 7.24 -2.61 -26.95
C VAL A 355 8.11 -3.82 -26.57
N GLN A 356 8.25 -4.12 -25.28
CA GLN A 356 9.00 -5.28 -24.81
C GLN A 356 8.38 -6.60 -25.29
N ASP A 357 7.06 -6.72 -25.27
CA ASP A 357 6.35 -7.90 -25.78
C ASP A 357 6.55 -8.07 -27.27
N LEU A 358 6.46 -6.98 -28.04
CA LEU A 358 6.72 -7.01 -29.47
C LEU A 358 8.16 -7.45 -29.75
N THR A 359 9.15 -6.94 -29.02
CA THR A 359 10.55 -7.36 -29.18
C THR A 359 10.76 -8.84 -28.81
N THR A 360 10.09 -9.33 -27.77
CA THR A 360 10.14 -10.73 -27.35
C THR A 360 9.48 -11.64 -28.38
N PHE A 361 8.32 -11.24 -28.91
CA PHE A 361 7.63 -11.91 -30.01
C PHE A 361 8.52 -12.02 -31.24
N TRP A 362 9.12 -10.92 -31.70
CA TRP A 362 10.05 -10.93 -32.83
C TRP A 362 11.26 -11.82 -32.55
N ARG A 363 11.84 -11.74 -31.35
CA ARG A 363 12.99 -12.56 -30.95
C ARG A 363 12.66 -14.07 -30.89
N ARG A 364 11.42 -14.45 -30.59
CA ARG A 364 10.98 -15.85 -30.59
C ARG A 364 10.55 -16.33 -31.97
N THR A 365 9.92 -15.47 -32.78
CA THR A 365 9.28 -15.88 -34.05
C THR A 365 10.13 -15.62 -35.29
N TRP A 366 11.23 -14.86 -35.23
CA TRP A 366 12.03 -14.52 -36.43
C TRP A 366 12.51 -15.75 -37.21
N VAL A 367 12.83 -16.87 -36.54
CA VAL A 367 13.26 -18.10 -37.22
C VAL A 367 12.13 -18.65 -38.09
N VAL A 368 10.89 -18.63 -37.59
CA VAL A 368 9.70 -19.06 -38.34
C VAL A 368 9.48 -18.17 -39.56
N TRP A 369 9.61 -16.85 -39.39
CA TRP A 369 9.48 -15.90 -40.49
C TRP A 369 10.58 -16.06 -41.54
N VAL A 370 11.83 -16.34 -41.13
CA VAL A 370 12.93 -16.65 -42.05
C VAL A 370 12.67 -17.94 -42.82
N ILE A 371 12.22 -19.01 -42.15
CA ILE A 371 11.87 -20.28 -42.81
C ILE A 371 10.73 -20.06 -43.82
N ALA A 372 9.67 -19.34 -43.42
CA ALA A 372 8.57 -19.00 -44.31
C ALA A 372 9.03 -18.19 -45.52
N ALA A 373 9.90 -17.20 -45.32
CA ALA A 373 10.46 -16.39 -46.41
C ALA A 373 11.32 -17.22 -47.37
N VAL A 374 12.19 -18.09 -46.85
CA VAL A 374 12.99 -19.02 -47.67
C VAL A 374 12.08 -19.97 -48.46
N GLY A 375 11.06 -20.52 -47.82
CA GLY A 375 10.06 -21.37 -48.48
C GLY A 375 9.31 -20.64 -49.60
N ALA A 376 8.89 -19.40 -49.37
CA ALA A 376 8.21 -18.56 -50.37
C ALA A 376 9.13 -18.24 -51.57
N VAL A 377 10.40 -17.91 -51.32
CA VAL A 377 11.39 -17.67 -52.39
C VAL A 377 11.64 -18.95 -53.19
N ALA A 378 11.80 -20.10 -52.53
CA ALA A 378 11.99 -21.39 -53.20
C ALA A 378 10.78 -21.74 -54.09
N ALA A 379 9.56 -21.53 -53.60
CA ALA A 379 8.33 -21.74 -54.39
C ALA A 379 8.22 -20.77 -55.59
N ALA A 380 8.60 -19.50 -55.41
CA ALA A 380 8.61 -18.51 -56.48
C ALA A 380 9.67 -18.79 -57.56
N VAL A 381 10.81 -19.38 -57.19
CA VAL A 381 11.84 -19.83 -58.14
C VAL A 381 11.40 -21.08 -58.88
N ALA A 382 10.80 -22.05 -58.20
CA ALA A 382 10.33 -23.31 -58.81
C ALA A 382 9.13 -23.15 -59.75
N SER A 383 8.41 -22.02 -59.68
CA SER A 383 7.27 -21.69 -60.54
C SER A 383 7.64 -20.87 -61.78
N ARG A 384 8.92 -20.54 -61.97
CA ARG A 384 9.48 -19.96 -63.19
C ARG A 384 10.19 -21.05 -63.99
#